data_AF-A0A2G2BJK5-F1
#
_entry.id   AF-A0A2G2BJK5-F1
#
_cell.length_a   1.000
_cell.length_b   1.000
_cell.length_c   1.000
_cell.angle_alpha   90.00
_cell.angle_beta   90.00
_cell.angle_gamma   90.00
#
_symmetry.space_group_name_H-M   'P 1'
#
loop_
_entity.id
_entity.type
_entity.pdbx_description
1 polymer ?
#
loop_
_entity_poly.entity_id
_entity_poly.type
_entity_poly.pdbx_seq_one_letter_code
_entity_poly.pdbx_strand_id
1 'polypeptide(L)' 'ALLDELSRTGELSKRGEIAKKLNDIITKETMTIVPLVDRGRVSAASTTLGGVILNTWDSELWNAADWYRIKE' A
#
# COMPACT_ATOMS: atom_id res chain seq x y z
N ALA A 1 21.19 9.98 5.10
CA ALA A 1 21.26 11.04 4.07
C ALA A 1 20.04 11.04 3.15
N LEU A 2 19.93 10.16 2.13
CA LEU A 2 18.78 10.17 1.19
C LEU A 2 17.43 9.85 1.86
N LEU A 3 17.41 8.93 2.82
CA LEU A 3 16.20 8.64 3.60
C LEU A 3 15.75 9.85 4.43
N ASP A 4 16.69 10.58 5.01
CA ASP A 4 16.41 11.80 5.78
C ASP A 4 15.93 12.95 4.88
N GLU A 5 16.40 12.99 3.64
CA GLU A 5 15.89 13.93 2.63
C GLU A 5 14.45 13.57 2.23
N LEU A 6 14.17 12.28 2.00
CA LEU A 6 12.81 11.81 1.71
C LEU A 6 11.83 12.15 2.83
N SER A 7 12.23 12.03 4.10
CA SER A 7 11.35 12.32 5.24
C SER A 7 10.97 13.80 5.35
N ARG A 8 11.80 14.71 4.82
CA ARG A 8 11.58 16.17 4.83
C ARG A 8 11.00 16.73 3.53
N THR A 9 10.96 15.94 2.46
CA THR A 9 10.50 16.41 1.14
C THR A 9 8.97 16.33 1.05
N GLY A 10 8.28 17.46 0.94
CA GLY A 10 6.80 17.47 0.80
C GLY A 10 6.31 17.35 -0.65
N GLU A 11 7.09 17.81 -1.62
CA GLU A 11 6.70 17.86 -3.03
C GLU A 11 6.70 16.45 -3.65
N LEU A 12 5.60 16.05 -4.29
CA LEU A 12 5.35 14.67 -4.71
C LEU A 12 6.30 14.18 -5.80
N SER A 13 6.61 15.03 -6.79
CA SER A 13 7.52 14.65 -7.88
C SER A 13 8.91 14.36 -7.35
N LYS A 14 9.42 15.23 -6.46
CA LYS A 14 10.71 15.10 -5.80
C LYS A 14 10.76 13.91 -4.85
N ARG A 15 9.69 13.66 -4.09
CA ARG A 15 9.56 12.43 -3.29
C ARG A 15 9.68 11.19 -4.18
N GLY A 16 9.01 11.20 -5.33
CA GLY A 16 9.04 10.11 -6.31
C GLY A 16 10.45 9.84 -6.86
N GLU A 17 11.21 10.89 -7.17
CA GLU A 17 12.62 10.76 -7.60
C GLU A 17 13.48 10.10 -6.52
N ILE A 18 13.40 10.59 -5.29
CA ILE A 18 14.20 10.07 -4.18
C ILE A 18 13.81 8.61 -3.88
N ALA A 19 12.51 8.28 -3.88
CA ALA A 19 12.01 6.93 -3.66
C ALA A 19 12.52 5.94 -4.70
N LYS A 20 12.54 6.31 -5.99
CA LYS A 20 13.11 5.48 -7.06
C LYS A 20 14.59 5.21 -6.84
N LYS A 21 15.36 6.24 -6.46
CA LYS A 21 16.79 6.10 -6.16
C LYS A 21 17.05 5.17 -4.99
N LEU A 22 16.27 5.30 -3.90
CA LEU A 22 16.36 4.40 -2.75
C LEU A 22 15.99 2.95 -3.12
N ASN A 23 14.96 2.76 -3.96
CA ASN A 23 14.59 1.44 -4.47
C ASN A 23 15.72 0.81 -5.30
N ASP A 24 16.36 1.56 -6.20
CA ASP A 24 17.44 1.06 -7.06
C ASP A 24 18.65 0.60 -6.22
N ILE A 25 18.99 1.31 -5.14
CA ILE A 25 20.08 0.93 -4.22
C ILE A 25 19.83 -0.47 -3.63
N ILE A 26 18.65 -0.74 -3.07
CA ILE A 26 18.37 -2.00 -2.38
C ILE A 26 18.03 -3.16 -3.33
N THR A 27 17.71 -2.86 -4.59
CA THR A 27 17.40 -3.85 -5.62
C THR A 27 18.56 -3.98 -6.62
N LYS A 28 18.59 -3.16 -7.67
CA LYS A 28 19.51 -3.28 -8.81
C LYS A 28 20.99 -3.18 -8.44
N GLU A 29 21.34 -2.31 -7.51
CA GLU A 29 22.75 -2.00 -7.22
C GLU A 29 23.39 -3.00 -6.24
N THR A 30 22.65 -3.38 -5.19
CA THR A 30 23.20 -4.23 -4.13
C THR A 30 22.68 -5.67 -4.15
N MET A 31 21.57 -5.94 -4.86
CA MET A 31 20.85 -7.22 -4.83
C MET A 31 20.51 -7.70 -3.41
N THR A 32 20.39 -6.77 -2.46
CA THR A 32 20.03 -7.09 -1.07
C THR A 32 18.58 -7.55 -0.96
N ILE A 33 17.70 -6.99 -1.81
CA ILE A 33 16.31 -7.40 -1.95
C ILE A 33 16.05 -7.76 -3.41
N VAL A 34 15.56 -8.98 -3.63
CA VAL A 34 15.11 -9.45 -4.95
C VAL A 34 13.59 -9.52 -4.94
N PRO A 35 12.88 -8.55 -5.56
CA PRO A 35 11.43 -8.59 -5.64
C PRO A 35 10.99 -9.77 -6.53
N LEU A 36 10.10 -10.62 -6.02
CA LEU A 36 9.64 -11.82 -6.73
C LEU A 36 8.26 -11.63 -7.37
N VAL A 37 7.27 -11.27 -6.54
CA VAL A 37 5.88 -11.17 -6.94
C VAL A 37 5.14 -10.18 -6.04
N ASP A 38 4.28 -9.36 -6.63
CA ASP A 38 3.26 -8.61 -5.89
C ASP A 38 2.07 -9.53 -5.60
N ARG A 39 1.75 -9.72 -4.32
CA ARG A 39 0.63 -10.56 -3.91
C ARG A 39 -0.61 -9.69 -3.78
N GLY A 40 -1.46 -9.76 -4.80
CA GLY A 40 -2.78 -9.12 -4.75
C GLY A 40 -3.53 -9.47 -3.48
N ARG A 41 -4.26 -8.50 -2.92
CA ARG A 41 -5.12 -8.70 -1.77
C ARG A 41 -6.45 -9.29 -2.21
N VAL A 42 -6.80 -10.44 -1.64
CA VAL A 42 -8.07 -11.12 -1.87
C VAL A 42 -8.79 -11.22 -0.53
N SER A 43 -10.00 -10.69 -0.47
CA SER A 43 -10.86 -10.78 0.70
C SER A 43 -12.27 -11.11 0.26
N ALA A 44 -12.95 -11.94 1.04
CA ALA A 44 -14.34 -12.29 0.84
C ALA A 44 -15.20 -11.57 1.88
N ALA A 45 -16.31 -11.00 1.44
CA ALA A 45 -17.35 -10.47 2.29
C ALA A 45 -18.66 -11.22 2.04
N SER A 46 -19.53 -11.24 3.04
CA SER A 46 -20.88 -11.80 2.89
C SER A 46 -21.67 -11.03 1.84
N THR A 47 -22.44 -11.73 1.01
CA THR A 47 -23.31 -11.12 -0.01
C THR A 47 -24.46 -10.29 0.57
N THR A 48 -24.76 -10.48 1.86
CA THR A 48 -25.75 -9.69 2.61
C THR A 48 -25.11 -8.60 3.49
N LEU A 49 -23.80 -8.35 3.31
CA LEU A 49 -23.06 -7.29 4.00
C LEU A 49 -22.68 -6.20 3.00
N GLY A 50 -23.29 -5.02 3.16
CA GLY A 50 -23.01 -3.82 2.38
C GLY A 50 -22.00 -2.91 3.05
N GLY A 51 -21.43 -1.99 2.25
CA GLY A 51 -20.49 -0.98 2.74
C GLY A 51 -19.03 -1.44 2.85
N VAL A 52 -18.71 -2.69 2.49
CA VAL A 52 -17.31 -3.17 2.50
C VAL A 52 -16.51 -2.50 1.38
N ILE A 53 -15.42 -1.82 1.74
CA ILE A 53 -14.48 -1.21 0.78
C ILE A 53 -13.10 -1.85 1.00
N LEU A 54 -12.58 -2.52 -0.03
CA LEU A 54 -11.24 -3.12 0.04
C LEU A 54 -10.17 -2.02 0.13
N ASN A 55 -9.34 -2.10 1.17
CA ASN A 55 -8.13 -1.29 1.31
C ASN A 55 -6.91 -2.20 1.31
N THR A 56 -5.91 -1.87 0.50
CA THR A 56 -4.65 -2.64 0.41
C THR A 56 -3.58 -2.16 1.39
N TRP A 57 -3.82 -1.05 2.09
CA TRP A 57 -2.88 -0.41 3.01
C TRP A 57 -3.15 -0.73 4.49
N ASP A 58 -4.38 -1.10 4.85
CA ASP A 58 -4.81 -1.40 6.22
C ASP A 58 -5.56 -2.75 6.25
N SER A 59 -6.04 -3.17 7.42
CA SER A 59 -6.96 -4.28 7.54
C SER A 59 -8.23 -4.05 6.71
N GLU A 60 -8.80 -5.14 6.23
CA GLU A 60 -10.09 -5.24 5.57
C GLU A 60 -11.24 -4.70 6.44
N LEU A 61 -10.99 -4.42 7.72
CA LEU A 61 -11.93 -3.85 8.69
C LEU A 61 -11.82 -2.32 8.86
N TRP A 62 -10.96 -1.63 8.10
CA TRP A 62 -10.68 -0.19 8.29
C TRP A 62 -11.95 0.69 8.27
N ASN A 63 -12.97 0.28 7.50
CA ASN A 63 -14.25 1.00 7.39
C ASN A 63 -15.43 0.22 7.99
N ALA A 64 -15.19 -0.65 8.97
CA ALA A 64 -16.25 -1.47 9.57
C ALA A 64 -17.42 -0.67 10.16
N ALA A 65 -17.19 0.60 10.55
CA ALA A 65 -18.23 1.50 11.03
C ALA A 65 -19.30 1.84 9.96
N ASP A 66 -18.95 1.75 8.68
CA ASP A 66 -19.85 2.05 7.56
C ASP A 66 -20.63 0.82 7.07
N TRP A 67 -20.42 -0.34 7.69
CA TRP A 67 -21.00 -1.59 7.25
C TRP A 67 -22.45 -1.74 7.70
N TYR A 68 -23.27 -2.36 6.85
CA TYR A 68 -24.69 -2.57 7.13
C TYR A 68 -25.21 -3.85 6.48
N ARG A 69 -26.36 -4.34 6.97
CA ARG A 69 -27.03 -5.52 6.39
C ARG A 69 -27.86 -5.11 5.17
N ILE A 70 -27.63 -5.79 4.05
CA ILE A 70 -28.50 -5.74 2.87
C ILE A 70 -29.57 -6.82 3.08
N LYS A 71 -30.86 -6.48 2.92
CA LYS A 71 -31.94 -7.48 2.90
C LYS A 71 -31.72 -8.42 1.71
N GLU A 72 -32.01 -9.71 1.89
CA GLU A 72 -32.10 -10.64 0.75
C GLU A 72 -33.14 -10.18 -0.28
#